data_AF-A0A1Y4S9N3-F1
#
_entry.id   AF-A0A1Y4S9N3-F1
#
_cell.length_a   1.000
_cell.length_b   1.000
_cell.length_c   1.000
_cell.angle_alpha   90.00
_cell.angle_beta   90.00
_cell.angle_gamma   90.00
#
_symmetry.space_group_name_H-M   'P 1'
#
loop_
_entity.id
_entity.type
_entity.pdbx_description
1 polymer ?
#
loop_
_entity_poly.entity_id
_entity_poly.type
_entity_poly.pdbx_seq_one_letter_code
_entity_poly.pdbx_strand_id
1 'polypeptide(L)'
;MMKKRLRLHILFSFVTLLLISGLSGCLTKDSSVYGQERVLEYVDSICPEPYELTGTELIEETPDNMEYEFRTLKRDLTFHANSFLSPIWIDATQTPFYSRSLSCDYVTVVHDLYRDELKQVLEHDSHYMPEYGWYYLLSFQDIENAVDTLLAADQVYRQELSYNPPEFLTENPLASIHFVWHRSEVEMEAHESWVNMTDIGITGQNSRRELYDRLAGVYAQLYVDGKIDRDDVPEEYLAGRHVSTLHTIRLNGREMLYDSNDNPYGPYGLTTDDYRYCWYSKELDSYMMVIDIGLITDNMSFPLIIREYVRALGGSYEASARESVYSSTWKIGENTWSMKAEYDDNTIHSLEIEKNREPLELSWITSDDDIQVAATFCAGVTVEDFCSLFDLTYTVNEEEGTISFEQK
;
A
#
# COMPACT_ATOMS: atom_id res chain seq x y z
N MET A 1 -29.53 32.44 43.52
CA MET A 1 -29.29 30.98 43.38
C MET A 1 -30.18 30.26 42.36
N MET A 2 -31.44 30.68 42.10
CA MET A 2 -32.32 30.00 41.11
C MET A 2 -31.87 30.06 39.65
N LYS A 3 -31.29 31.19 39.17
CA LYS A 3 -30.91 31.34 37.74
C LYS A 3 -29.76 30.42 37.28
N LYS A 4 -28.85 30.00 38.18
CA LYS A 4 -27.76 29.06 37.85
C LYS A 4 -28.24 27.61 37.74
N ARG A 5 -29.21 27.21 38.58
CA ARG A 5 -29.80 25.85 38.53
C ARG A 5 -30.64 25.64 37.27
N LEU A 6 -31.38 26.67 36.84
CA LEU A 6 -32.18 26.61 35.61
C LEU A 6 -31.31 26.49 34.34
N ARG A 7 -30.18 27.22 34.27
CA ARG A 7 -29.22 27.11 33.15
C ARG A 7 -28.51 25.76 33.10
N LEU A 8 -28.20 25.17 34.26
CA LEU A 8 -27.59 23.85 34.34
C LEU A 8 -28.56 22.74 33.91
N HIS A 9 -29.84 22.84 34.25
CA HIS A 9 -30.85 21.87 33.79
C HIS A 9 -31.15 22.00 32.29
N ILE A 10 -31.20 23.23 31.75
CA ILE A 10 -31.37 23.44 30.31
C ILE A 10 -30.16 22.91 29.53
N LEU A 11 -28.93 23.17 29.99
CA LEU A 11 -27.71 22.66 29.36
C LEU A 11 -27.64 21.11 29.42
N PHE A 12 -28.01 20.51 30.56
CA PHE A 12 -28.06 19.06 30.72
C PHE A 12 -29.12 18.43 29.82
N SER A 13 -30.33 19.00 29.73
CA SER A 13 -31.36 18.54 28.82
C SER A 13 -30.98 18.71 27.34
N PHE A 14 -30.25 19.78 26.98
CA PHE A 14 -29.78 20.00 25.60
C PHE A 14 -28.67 19.02 25.21
N VAL A 15 -27.73 18.73 26.10
CA VAL A 15 -26.68 17.72 25.89
C VAL A 15 -27.26 16.30 25.85
N THR A 16 -28.29 16.02 26.66
CA THR A 16 -28.98 14.73 26.63
C THR A 16 -29.81 14.58 25.35
N LEU A 17 -30.47 15.65 24.87
CA LEU A 17 -31.14 15.63 23.56
C LEU A 17 -30.13 15.46 22.41
N LEU A 18 -28.94 16.07 22.49
CA LEU A 18 -27.88 15.94 21.49
C LEU A 18 -27.29 14.51 21.46
N LEU A 19 -27.12 13.89 22.64
CA LEU A 19 -26.71 12.49 22.78
C LEU A 19 -27.79 11.52 22.29
N ILE A 20 -29.08 11.82 22.55
CA ILE A 20 -30.21 11.02 22.04
C ILE A 20 -30.33 11.17 20.51
N SER A 21 -30.06 12.37 19.95
CA SER A 21 -30.02 12.57 18.49
C SER A 21 -28.79 11.95 17.82
N GLY A 22 -27.67 11.79 18.54
CA GLY A 22 -26.51 11.03 18.07
C GLY A 22 -26.70 9.51 18.11
N LEU A 23 -27.56 9.02 19.01
CA LEU A 23 -27.91 7.60 19.14
C LEU A 23 -29.13 7.17 18.32
N SER A 24 -29.84 8.10 17.65
CA SER A 24 -31.02 7.76 16.82
C SER A 24 -30.64 7.17 15.45
N GLY A 25 -29.35 7.07 15.13
CA GLY A 25 -28.83 6.41 13.92
C GLY A 25 -28.38 4.97 14.14
N CYS A 26 -28.45 4.45 15.37
CA CYS A 26 -28.04 3.09 15.69
C CYS A 26 -29.12 2.09 15.25
N LEU A 27 -28.85 1.36 14.17
CA LEU A 27 -29.73 0.30 13.71
C LEU A 27 -29.63 -0.90 14.64
N THR A 28 -30.76 -1.55 14.89
CA THR A 28 -30.88 -2.81 15.64
C THR A 28 -31.27 -3.93 14.67
N LYS A 29 -31.27 -5.18 15.15
CA LYS A 29 -31.70 -6.36 14.37
C LYS A 29 -33.13 -6.28 13.82
N ASP A 30 -33.99 -5.43 14.40
CA ASP A 30 -35.40 -5.24 13.99
C ASP A 30 -35.57 -4.01 13.07
N SER A 31 -34.46 -3.40 12.64
CA SER A 31 -34.48 -2.27 11.71
C SER A 31 -34.72 -2.74 10.28
N SER A 32 -35.37 -1.92 9.46
CA SER A 32 -35.56 -2.25 8.05
C SER A 32 -34.23 -2.17 7.29
N VAL A 33 -34.03 -3.10 6.35
CA VAL A 33 -32.97 -3.07 5.35
C VAL A 33 -33.20 -1.97 4.29
N TYR A 34 -32.31 -1.85 3.31
CA TYR A 34 -32.55 -0.98 2.16
C TYR A 34 -33.71 -1.50 1.32
N GLY A 35 -34.56 -0.58 0.84
CA GLY A 35 -35.65 -0.91 -0.07
C GLY A 35 -35.15 -1.17 -1.49
N GLN A 36 -36.04 -1.72 -2.32
CA GLN A 36 -35.75 -2.14 -3.70
C GLN A 36 -35.08 -1.05 -4.55
N GLU A 37 -35.50 0.22 -4.45
CA GLU A 37 -34.91 1.33 -5.24
C GLU A 37 -33.39 1.42 -5.02
N ARG A 38 -32.95 1.32 -3.77
CA ARG A 38 -31.52 1.38 -3.44
C ARG A 38 -30.76 0.12 -3.85
N VAL A 39 -31.44 -1.03 -3.88
CA VAL A 39 -30.87 -2.28 -4.42
C VAL A 39 -30.66 -2.16 -5.92
N LEU A 40 -31.64 -1.62 -6.66
CA LEU A 40 -31.54 -1.40 -8.10
C LEU A 40 -30.41 -0.42 -8.44
N GLU A 41 -30.28 0.71 -7.72
CA GLU A 41 -29.16 1.64 -7.89
C GLU A 41 -27.80 0.97 -7.69
N TYR A 42 -27.70 0.04 -6.73
CA TYR A 42 -26.47 -0.70 -6.46
C TYR A 42 -26.20 -1.76 -7.53
N VAL A 43 -27.22 -2.48 -7.99
CA VAL A 43 -27.11 -3.44 -9.10
C VAL A 43 -26.70 -2.73 -10.38
N ASP A 44 -27.25 -1.54 -10.68
CA ASP A 44 -26.84 -0.70 -11.82
C ASP A 44 -25.36 -0.32 -11.78
N SER A 45 -24.77 -0.22 -10.58
CA SER A 45 -23.34 0.07 -10.42
C SER A 45 -22.43 -1.14 -10.64
N ILE A 46 -22.98 -2.37 -10.66
CA ILE A 46 -22.23 -3.63 -10.75
C ILE A 46 -22.49 -4.36 -12.05
N CYS A 47 -23.74 -4.39 -12.51
CA CYS A 47 -24.18 -5.10 -13.71
C CYS A 47 -24.46 -4.07 -14.83
N PRO A 48 -23.51 -3.89 -15.77
CA PRO A 48 -23.71 -2.97 -16.89
C PRO A 48 -24.55 -3.61 -18.02
N GLU A 49 -24.85 -4.91 -17.93
CA GLU A 49 -25.77 -5.56 -18.84
C GLU A 49 -27.22 -5.11 -18.61
N PRO A 50 -28.06 -5.01 -19.65
CA PRO A 50 -29.51 -4.90 -19.45
C PRO A 50 -30.05 -6.15 -18.72
N TYR A 51 -30.82 -5.94 -17.66
CA TYR A 51 -31.38 -7.00 -16.83
C TYR A 51 -32.85 -6.73 -16.48
N GLU A 52 -33.52 -7.75 -15.94
CA GLU A 52 -34.85 -7.64 -15.31
C GLU A 52 -34.85 -8.26 -13.92
N LEU A 53 -35.65 -7.69 -13.01
CA LEU A 53 -35.92 -8.27 -11.70
C LEU A 53 -37.00 -9.36 -11.84
N THR A 54 -36.65 -10.61 -11.54
CA THR A 54 -37.51 -11.79 -11.71
C THR A 54 -38.16 -12.24 -10.40
N GLY A 55 -37.53 -11.96 -9.26
CA GLY A 55 -38.01 -12.41 -7.96
C GLY A 55 -37.53 -11.55 -6.79
N THR A 56 -38.28 -11.61 -5.69
CA THR A 56 -37.91 -11.01 -4.40
C THR A 56 -38.34 -11.93 -3.28
N GLU A 57 -37.43 -12.30 -2.39
CA GLU A 57 -37.69 -13.23 -1.29
C GLU A 57 -37.04 -12.75 0.00
N LEU A 58 -37.81 -12.80 1.11
CA LEU A 58 -37.27 -12.56 2.45
C LEU A 58 -36.65 -13.87 2.93
N ILE A 59 -35.33 -13.97 2.90
CA ILE A 59 -34.60 -15.20 3.23
C ILE A 59 -34.31 -15.32 4.73
N GLU A 60 -34.22 -14.20 5.46
CA GLU A 60 -34.15 -14.17 6.93
C GLU A 60 -34.99 -13.01 7.50
N GLU A 61 -35.71 -13.27 8.60
CA GLU A 61 -36.58 -12.29 9.27
C GLU A 61 -35.93 -11.58 10.47
N THR A 62 -34.82 -12.10 11.03
CA THR A 62 -34.18 -11.49 12.20
C THR A 62 -32.69 -11.89 12.32
N PRO A 63 -31.75 -11.02 11.90
CA PRO A 63 -32.01 -9.74 11.22
C PRO A 63 -32.64 -9.93 9.83
N ASP A 64 -33.30 -8.89 9.33
CA ASP A 64 -33.85 -8.87 7.97
C ASP A 64 -32.73 -9.11 6.93
N ASN A 65 -33.00 -10.03 6.00
CA ASN A 65 -32.22 -10.26 4.79
C ASN A 65 -33.17 -10.51 3.61
N MET A 66 -33.21 -9.56 2.68
CA MET A 66 -34.03 -9.61 1.48
C MET A 66 -33.17 -9.90 0.27
N GLU A 67 -33.48 -10.98 -0.43
CA GLU A 67 -32.87 -11.37 -1.69
C GLU A 67 -33.69 -10.88 -2.88
N TYR A 68 -33.01 -10.42 -3.91
CA TYR A 68 -33.55 -9.95 -5.18
C TYR A 68 -32.91 -10.77 -6.29
N GLU A 69 -33.71 -11.48 -7.07
CA GLU A 69 -33.26 -12.28 -8.21
C GLU A 69 -33.38 -11.47 -9.49
N PHE A 70 -32.30 -11.46 -10.27
CA PHE A 70 -32.21 -10.78 -11.55
C PHE A 70 -31.84 -11.75 -12.66
N ARG A 71 -32.24 -11.41 -13.89
CA ARG A 71 -31.85 -12.12 -15.11
C ARG A 71 -31.37 -11.15 -16.17
N THR A 72 -30.19 -11.39 -16.75
CA THR A 72 -29.69 -10.58 -17.87
C THR A 72 -30.46 -10.88 -19.16
N LEU A 73 -30.73 -9.85 -19.96
CA LEU A 73 -31.57 -9.97 -21.15
C LEU A 73 -30.84 -10.52 -22.37
N LYS A 74 -29.51 -10.49 -22.39
CA LYS A 74 -28.70 -10.91 -23.53
C LYS A 74 -28.37 -12.40 -23.53
N ARG A 75 -28.15 -12.96 -22.35
CA ARG A 75 -27.63 -14.34 -22.17
C ARG A 75 -28.33 -15.13 -21.08
N ASP A 76 -29.46 -14.63 -20.58
CA ASP A 76 -30.28 -15.28 -19.55
C ASP A 76 -29.48 -15.66 -18.29
N LEU A 77 -28.49 -14.85 -17.91
CA LEU A 77 -27.67 -15.08 -16.72
C LEU A 77 -28.44 -14.67 -15.47
N THR A 78 -28.67 -15.61 -14.56
CA THR A 78 -29.33 -15.34 -13.27
C THR A 78 -28.30 -14.97 -12.21
N PHE A 79 -28.56 -13.89 -11.47
CA PHE A 79 -27.72 -13.44 -10.36
C PHE A 79 -28.60 -12.82 -9.26
N HIS A 80 -28.04 -12.66 -8.07
CA HIS A 80 -28.74 -12.26 -6.87
C HIS A 80 -28.11 -11.01 -6.25
N ALA A 81 -28.95 -10.16 -5.67
CA ALA A 81 -28.51 -9.10 -4.78
C ALA A 81 -29.23 -9.21 -3.43
N ASN A 82 -28.50 -8.93 -2.36
CA ASN A 82 -29.04 -8.99 -1.00
C ASN A 82 -29.01 -7.62 -0.35
N SER A 83 -30.07 -7.32 0.40
CA SER A 83 -30.19 -6.17 1.28
C SER A 83 -30.40 -6.67 2.69
N PHE A 84 -29.39 -6.49 3.55
CA PHE A 84 -29.33 -7.14 4.85
C PHE A 84 -28.76 -6.22 5.93
N LEU A 85 -29.01 -6.57 7.19
CA LEU A 85 -28.34 -5.93 8.32
C LEU A 85 -27.09 -6.73 8.72
N SER A 86 -25.93 -6.09 8.61
CA SER A 86 -24.66 -6.66 9.08
C SER A 86 -24.40 -6.27 10.53
N PRO A 87 -24.09 -7.22 11.43
CA PRO A 87 -23.74 -6.89 12.80
C PRO A 87 -22.41 -6.14 12.88
N ILE A 88 -22.33 -5.16 13.79
CA ILE A 88 -21.10 -4.42 14.08
C ILE A 88 -20.31 -5.14 15.17
N TRP A 89 -19.02 -5.37 14.94
CA TRP A 89 -18.10 -6.03 15.87
C TRP A 89 -17.08 -5.03 16.43
N ILE A 90 -16.80 -5.10 17.73
CA ILE A 90 -15.73 -4.37 18.41
C ILE A 90 -14.94 -5.37 19.24
N ASP A 91 -13.62 -5.45 19.04
CA ASP A 91 -12.73 -6.39 19.75
C ASP A 91 -13.26 -7.83 19.75
N ALA A 92 -13.63 -8.33 18.55
CA ALA A 92 -14.23 -9.65 18.33
C ALA A 92 -15.53 -9.93 19.12
N THR A 93 -16.15 -8.89 19.69
CA THR A 93 -17.44 -8.97 20.39
C THR A 93 -18.54 -8.34 19.54
N GLN A 94 -19.62 -9.08 19.30
CA GLN A 94 -20.78 -8.56 18.58
C GLN A 94 -21.48 -7.50 19.43
N THR A 95 -21.66 -6.31 18.87
CA THR A 95 -22.42 -5.23 19.50
C THR A 95 -23.93 -5.43 19.24
N PRO A 96 -24.82 -4.76 19.98
CA PRO A 96 -26.25 -4.77 19.66
C PRO A 96 -26.61 -3.97 18.39
N PHE A 97 -25.62 -3.37 17.73
CA PHE A 97 -25.80 -2.46 16.60
C PHE A 97 -25.52 -3.15 15.27
N TYR A 98 -26.19 -2.67 14.24
CA TYR A 98 -26.10 -3.16 12.88
C TYR A 98 -25.80 -2.01 11.91
N SER A 99 -25.27 -2.34 10.74
CA SER A 99 -25.22 -1.49 9.55
C SER A 99 -26.10 -2.10 8.47
N ARG A 100 -26.69 -1.26 7.60
CA ARG A 100 -27.30 -1.77 6.36
C ARG A 100 -26.19 -2.05 5.36
N SER A 101 -26.26 -3.20 4.71
CA SER A 101 -25.30 -3.62 3.70
C SER A 101 -26.04 -4.08 2.45
N LEU A 102 -25.35 -4.00 1.32
CA LEU A 102 -25.76 -4.55 0.05
C LEU A 102 -24.67 -5.50 -0.44
N SER A 103 -25.07 -6.57 -1.11
CA SER A 103 -24.15 -7.42 -1.88
C SER A 103 -24.82 -7.84 -3.19
N CYS A 104 -24.01 -8.14 -4.20
CA CYS A 104 -24.47 -8.65 -5.48
C CYS A 104 -23.43 -9.65 -5.99
N ASP A 105 -23.87 -10.82 -6.45
CA ASP A 105 -22.99 -11.89 -6.89
C ASP A 105 -22.77 -11.92 -8.42
N TYR A 106 -23.27 -10.92 -9.15
CA TYR A 106 -23.16 -10.84 -10.62
C TYR A 106 -21.74 -11.13 -11.13
N VAL A 107 -20.73 -10.50 -10.53
CA VAL A 107 -19.31 -10.70 -10.92
C VAL A 107 -18.88 -12.15 -10.70
N THR A 108 -19.23 -12.74 -9.55
CA THR A 108 -18.93 -14.14 -9.24
C THR A 108 -19.59 -15.08 -10.26
N VAL A 109 -20.87 -14.85 -10.56
CA VAL A 109 -21.62 -15.66 -11.54
C VAL A 109 -21.01 -15.53 -12.93
N VAL A 110 -20.60 -14.33 -13.35
CA VAL A 110 -19.87 -14.11 -14.61
C VAL A 110 -18.54 -14.88 -14.62
N HIS A 111 -17.77 -14.81 -13.54
CA HIS A 111 -16.49 -15.53 -13.44
C HIS A 111 -16.67 -17.06 -13.50
N ASP A 112 -17.73 -17.59 -12.90
CA ASP A 112 -18.03 -19.02 -12.91
C ASP A 112 -18.29 -19.58 -14.31
N LEU A 113 -18.74 -18.75 -15.26
CA LEU A 113 -18.90 -19.16 -16.67
C LEU A 113 -17.57 -19.55 -17.33
N TYR A 114 -16.46 -18.97 -16.88
CA TYR A 114 -15.14 -19.10 -17.50
C TYR A 114 -14.15 -19.90 -16.67
N ARG A 115 -14.47 -20.17 -15.40
CA ARG A 115 -13.56 -20.76 -14.41
C ARG A 115 -12.97 -22.11 -14.85
N ASP A 116 -13.81 -23.00 -15.38
CA ASP A 116 -13.38 -24.35 -15.77
C ASP A 116 -12.46 -24.32 -17.01
N GLU A 117 -12.76 -23.47 -17.98
CA GLU A 117 -11.94 -23.32 -19.19
C GLU A 117 -10.61 -22.64 -18.85
N LEU A 118 -10.63 -21.59 -18.01
CA LEU A 118 -9.41 -20.97 -17.49
C LEU A 118 -8.51 -22.00 -16.79
N LYS A 119 -9.09 -22.82 -15.90
CA LYS A 119 -8.35 -23.85 -15.19
C LYS A 119 -7.67 -24.83 -16.15
N GLN A 120 -8.38 -25.29 -17.19
CA GLN A 120 -7.82 -26.19 -18.20
C GLN A 120 -6.66 -25.56 -18.97
N VAL A 121 -6.76 -24.27 -19.29
CA VAL A 121 -5.68 -23.54 -19.98
C VAL A 121 -4.44 -23.42 -19.09
N LEU A 122 -4.61 -23.01 -17.83
CA LEU A 122 -3.49 -22.85 -16.90
C LEU A 122 -2.81 -24.19 -16.57
N GLU A 123 -3.59 -25.24 -16.31
CA GLU A 123 -3.08 -26.59 -16.02
C GLU A 123 -2.39 -27.28 -17.21
N HIS A 124 -2.48 -26.70 -18.42
CA HIS A 124 -1.74 -27.19 -19.57
C HIS A 124 -0.24 -26.87 -19.48
N ASP A 125 0.13 -25.81 -18.76
CA ASP A 125 1.53 -25.43 -18.55
C ASP A 125 2.08 -26.09 -17.28
N SER A 126 3.22 -26.77 -17.39
CA SER A 126 3.89 -27.41 -16.26
C SER A 126 4.45 -26.42 -15.23
N HIS A 127 4.53 -25.13 -15.57
CA HIS A 127 4.97 -24.07 -14.66
C HIS A 127 3.85 -23.51 -13.80
N TYR A 128 2.59 -23.84 -14.10
CA TYR A 128 1.47 -23.47 -13.26
C TYR A 128 1.31 -24.45 -12.10
N MET A 129 1.12 -23.92 -10.90
CA MET A 129 0.93 -24.66 -9.65
C MET A 129 -0.52 -24.50 -9.17
N PRO A 130 -1.43 -25.44 -9.49
CA PRO A 130 -2.86 -25.27 -9.24
C PRO A 130 -3.23 -25.18 -7.76
N GLU A 131 -2.44 -25.81 -6.87
CA GLU A 131 -2.66 -25.78 -5.42
C GLU A 131 -2.53 -24.37 -4.84
N TYR A 132 -1.63 -23.57 -5.40
CA TYR A 132 -1.31 -22.22 -4.92
C TYR A 132 -1.87 -21.12 -5.81
N GLY A 133 -2.26 -21.44 -7.05
CA GLY A 133 -2.61 -20.44 -8.06
C GLY A 133 -1.40 -19.64 -8.55
N TRP A 134 -0.20 -20.24 -8.49
CA TRP A 134 1.06 -19.59 -8.82
C TRP A 134 1.57 -20.02 -10.19
N TYR A 135 2.35 -19.17 -10.82
CA TYR A 135 3.13 -19.51 -11.99
C TYR A 135 4.60 -19.28 -11.66
N TYR A 136 5.42 -20.33 -11.72
CA TYR A 136 6.83 -20.20 -11.38
C TYR A 136 7.71 -20.04 -12.61
N LEU A 137 8.80 -19.30 -12.44
CA LEU A 137 9.90 -19.18 -13.39
C LEU A 137 11.16 -19.76 -12.75
N LEU A 138 12.01 -20.35 -13.57
CA LEU A 138 13.35 -20.81 -13.17
C LEU A 138 14.45 -19.95 -13.82
N SER A 139 14.13 -19.32 -14.95
CA SER A 139 15.03 -18.59 -15.82
C SER A 139 14.33 -17.43 -16.52
N PHE A 140 15.10 -16.50 -17.08
CA PHE A 140 14.57 -15.41 -17.89
C PHE A 140 13.84 -15.91 -19.15
N GLN A 141 14.24 -17.07 -19.69
CA GLN A 141 13.63 -17.63 -20.90
C GLN A 141 12.19 -18.12 -20.67
N ASP A 142 11.83 -18.44 -19.43
CA ASP A 142 10.48 -18.92 -19.07
C ASP A 142 9.42 -17.84 -19.24
N ILE A 143 9.83 -16.57 -19.37
CA ILE A 143 8.92 -15.43 -19.57
C ILE A 143 8.10 -15.58 -20.86
N GLU A 144 8.67 -16.12 -21.94
CA GLU A 144 7.91 -16.34 -23.18
C GLU A 144 6.74 -17.30 -22.95
N ASN A 145 6.98 -18.43 -22.27
CA ASN A 145 5.95 -19.40 -21.94
C ASN A 145 4.91 -18.81 -20.98
N ALA A 146 5.36 -18.06 -19.97
CA ALA A 146 4.48 -17.35 -19.05
C ALA A 146 3.52 -16.39 -19.79
N VAL A 147 4.05 -15.61 -20.72
CA VAL A 147 3.26 -14.69 -21.54
C VAL A 147 2.29 -15.46 -22.44
N ASP A 148 2.72 -16.55 -23.08
CA ASP A 148 1.85 -17.39 -23.91
C ASP A 148 0.68 -17.97 -23.11
N THR A 149 0.95 -18.48 -21.92
CA THR A 149 -0.07 -19.05 -21.02
C THR A 149 -1.04 -17.97 -20.53
N LEU A 150 -0.57 -16.79 -20.15
CA LEU A 150 -1.43 -15.65 -19.80
C LEU A 150 -2.31 -15.19 -20.97
N LEU A 151 -1.77 -15.13 -22.18
CA LEU A 151 -2.55 -14.73 -23.36
C LEU A 151 -3.60 -15.77 -23.74
N ALA A 152 -3.30 -17.05 -23.54
CA ALA A 152 -4.28 -18.12 -23.70
C ALA A 152 -5.40 -18.00 -22.66
N ALA A 153 -5.06 -17.74 -21.40
CA ALA A 153 -6.02 -17.49 -20.32
C ALA A 153 -6.87 -16.24 -20.61
N ASP A 154 -6.28 -15.17 -21.10
CA ASP A 154 -6.99 -13.97 -21.54
C ASP A 154 -7.94 -14.26 -22.69
N GLN A 155 -7.59 -15.13 -23.63
CA GLN A 155 -8.46 -15.46 -24.75
C GLN A 155 -9.77 -16.14 -24.29
N VAL A 156 -9.74 -16.85 -23.15
CA VAL A 156 -10.96 -17.37 -22.49
C VAL A 156 -11.84 -16.21 -22.03
N TYR A 157 -11.29 -15.31 -21.22
CA TYR A 157 -12.08 -14.22 -20.62
C TYR A 157 -12.47 -13.11 -21.60
N ARG A 158 -11.71 -12.94 -22.69
CA ARG A 158 -11.98 -11.97 -23.76
C ARG A 158 -13.38 -12.09 -24.37
N GLN A 159 -13.97 -13.28 -24.32
CA GLN A 159 -15.34 -13.52 -24.80
C GLN A 159 -16.37 -12.65 -24.07
N GLU A 160 -16.09 -12.28 -22.82
CA GLU A 160 -16.94 -11.45 -21.95
C GLU A 160 -17.13 -10.02 -22.48
N LEU A 161 -16.22 -9.53 -23.35
CA LEU A 161 -16.36 -8.25 -24.04
C LEU A 161 -17.60 -8.15 -24.95
N SER A 162 -18.27 -9.28 -25.22
CA SER A 162 -19.55 -9.29 -25.95
C SER A 162 -20.72 -8.80 -25.08
N TYR A 163 -20.57 -8.84 -23.76
CA TYR A 163 -21.63 -8.59 -22.78
C TYR A 163 -21.32 -7.38 -21.91
N ASN A 164 -20.11 -7.32 -21.36
CA ASN A 164 -19.62 -6.26 -20.48
C ASN A 164 -18.57 -5.36 -21.16
N PRO A 165 -18.45 -4.08 -20.74
CA PRO A 165 -17.48 -3.15 -21.32
C PRO A 165 -16.03 -3.46 -20.88
N PRO A 166 -15.00 -3.02 -21.63
CA PRO A 166 -13.57 -3.15 -21.29
C PRO A 166 -13.20 -2.81 -19.83
N GLU A 167 -13.80 -1.74 -19.31
CA GLU A 167 -13.55 -1.23 -17.96
C GLU A 167 -14.00 -2.25 -16.91
N PHE A 168 -15.15 -2.93 -17.13
CA PHE A 168 -15.67 -3.96 -16.22
C PHE A 168 -14.66 -5.11 -16.05
N LEU A 169 -14.07 -5.60 -17.14
CA LEU A 169 -13.11 -6.71 -17.08
C LEU A 169 -11.78 -6.30 -16.43
N THR A 170 -11.42 -5.02 -16.53
CA THR A 170 -10.21 -4.46 -15.90
C THR A 170 -10.39 -4.38 -14.38
N GLU A 171 -11.56 -3.94 -13.93
CA GLU A 171 -11.92 -3.85 -12.51
C GLU A 171 -12.23 -5.21 -11.89
N ASN A 172 -12.66 -6.18 -12.70
CA ASN A 172 -13.07 -7.52 -12.27
C ASN A 172 -12.30 -8.62 -13.02
N PRO A 173 -10.97 -8.70 -12.88
CA PRO A 173 -10.19 -9.76 -13.54
C PRO A 173 -10.70 -11.14 -13.12
N LEU A 174 -10.75 -12.08 -14.07
CA LEU A 174 -11.28 -13.43 -13.83
C LEU A 174 -10.48 -14.17 -12.75
N ALA A 175 -9.17 -13.96 -12.73
CA ALA A 175 -8.25 -14.43 -11.72
C ALA A 175 -7.01 -13.52 -11.71
N SER A 176 -6.27 -13.52 -10.60
CA SER A 176 -4.93 -12.96 -10.54
C SER A 176 -3.92 -14.10 -10.41
N ILE A 177 -2.94 -14.14 -11.31
CA ILE A 177 -1.87 -15.15 -11.29
C ILE A 177 -0.67 -14.56 -10.56
N HIS A 178 -0.25 -15.23 -9.50
CA HIS A 178 0.93 -14.84 -8.73
C HIS A 178 2.19 -15.42 -9.37
N PHE A 179 3.09 -14.57 -9.83
CA PHE A 179 4.36 -14.96 -10.42
C PHE A 179 5.45 -15.02 -9.37
N VAL A 180 6.18 -16.13 -9.36
CA VAL A 180 7.31 -16.36 -8.47
C VAL A 180 8.52 -16.87 -9.24
N TRP A 181 9.71 -16.64 -8.70
CA TRP A 181 10.93 -17.27 -9.17
C TRP A 181 11.44 -18.29 -8.14
N HIS A 182 11.89 -19.43 -8.62
CA HIS A 182 12.61 -20.43 -7.85
C HIS A 182 13.99 -20.67 -8.47
N ARG A 183 14.98 -20.99 -7.62
CA ARG A 183 16.34 -21.30 -8.10
C ARG A 183 16.38 -22.61 -8.89
N SER A 184 15.52 -23.57 -8.54
CA SER A 184 15.47 -24.88 -9.19
C SER A 184 14.09 -25.54 -9.05
N GLU A 185 13.82 -26.55 -9.89
CA GLU A 185 12.63 -27.40 -9.76
C GLU A 185 12.56 -28.08 -8.39
N VAL A 186 13.70 -28.50 -7.82
CA VAL A 186 13.74 -29.15 -6.50
C VAL A 186 13.26 -28.22 -5.39
N GLU A 187 13.67 -26.94 -5.41
CA GLU A 187 13.20 -25.94 -4.44
C GLU A 187 11.70 -25.64 -4.63
N MET A 188 11.24 -25.62 -5.88
CA MET A 188 9.83 -25.43 -6.22
C MET A 188 8.97 -26.60 -5.72
N GLU A 189 9.38 -27.85 -5.98
CA GLU A 189 8.68 -29.06 -5.52
C GLU A 189 8.63 -29.16 -3.99
N ALA A 190 9.69 -28.72 -3.31
CA ALA A 190 9.75 -28.69 -1.85
C ALA A 190 8.95 -27.53 -1.25
N HIS A 191 8.64 -26.51 -2.05
CA HIS A 191 7.96 -25.27 -1.66
C HIS A 191 8.62 -24.58 -0.44
N GLU A 192 9.95 -24.63 -0.38
CA GLU A 192 10.73 -24.15 0.78
C GLU A 192 11.09 -22.66 0.70
N SER A 193 11.41 -22.17 -0.50
CA SER A 193 11.80 -20.79 -0.75
C SER A 193 11.45 -20.34 -2.16
N TRP A 194 11.05 -19.08 -2.29
CA TRP A 194 10.74 -18.42 -3.56
C TRP A 194 10.99 -16.91 -3.48
N VAL A 195 11.08 -16.27 -4.63
CA VAL A 195 11.10 -14.81 -4.77
C VAL A 195 9.80 -14.37 -5.41
N ASN A 196 9.01 -13.56 -4.71
CA ASN A 196 7.80 -12.97 -5.26
C ASN A 196 8.17 -12.01 -6.40
N MET A 197 7.54 -12.16 -7.56
CA MET A 197 7.76 -11.27 -8.70
C MET A 197 6.65 -10.23 -8.81
N THR A 198 5.44 -10.66 -9.17
CA THR A 198 4.31 -9.75 -9.40
C THR A 198 3.00 -10.54 -9.53
N ASP A 199 1.88 -9.85 -9.46
CA ASP A 199 0.55 -10.40 -9.72
C ASP A 199 0.00 -9.85 -11.04
N ILE A 200 -0.49 -10.72 -11.92
CA ILE A 200 -1.08 -10.33 -13.20
C ILE A 200 -2.52 -10.84 -13.31
N GLY A 201 -3.44 -9.90 -13.51
CA GLY A 201 -4.85 -10.20 -13.74
C GLY A 201 -5.13 -10.74 -15.15
N ILE A 202 -5.98 -11.76 -15.23
CA ILE A 202 -6.60 -12.23 -16.47
C ILE A 202 -7.78 -11.33 -16.79
N THR A 203 -7.55 -10.35 -17.66
CA THR A 203 -8.52 -9.28 -17.99
C THR A 203 -9.14 -9.47 -19.37
N GLY A 204 -8.65 -10.46 -20.14
CA GLY A 204 -9.02 -10.66 -21.55
C GLY A 204 -8.42 -9.63 -22.52
N GLN A 205 -7.63 -8.70 -22.00
CA GLN A 205 -7.22 -7.48 -22.71
C GLN A 205 -5.71 -7.26 -22.72
N ASN A 206 -4.92 -8.11 -22.06
CA ASN A 206 -3.49 -7.94 -22.02
C ASN A 206 -2.88 -8.09 -23.42
N SER A 207 -1.81 -7.33 -23.68
CA SER A 207 -1.04 -7.43 -24.91
C SER A 207 0.26 -8.22 -24.67
N ARG A 208 0.71 -8.97 -25.68
CA ARG A 208 1.96 -9.76 -25.58
C ARG A 208 3.13 -8.89 -25.15
N ARG A 209 3.32 -7.75 -25.82
CA ARG A 209 4.47 -6.88 -25.60
C ARG A 209 4.45 -6.30 -24.19
N GLU A 210 3.32 -5.77 -23.73
CA GLU A 210 3.24 -5.18 -22.39
C GLU A 210 3.42 -6.23 -21.29
N LEU A 211 2.87 -7.43 -21.46
CA LEU A 211 3.09 -8.54 -20.52
C LEU A 211 4.56 -8.94 -20.46
N TYR A 212 5.18 -9.13 -21.64
CA TYR A 212 6.58 -9.52 -21.73
C TYR A 212 7.48 -8.45 -21.11
N ASP A 213 7.33 -7.18 -21.51
CA ASP A 213 8.13 -6.08 -21.00
C ASP A 213 7.95 -5.89 -19.49
N ARG A 214 6.73 -6.10 -18.97
CA ARG A 214 6.44 -6.06 -17.53
C ARG A 214 7.16 -7.19 -16.78
N LEU A 215 7.00 -8.45 -17.21
CA LEU A 215 7.62 -9.60 -16.56
C LEU A 215 9.14 -9.56 -16.67
N ALA A 216 9.69 -9.27 -17.85
CA ALA A 216 11.11 -9.07 -18.08
C ALA A 216 11.65 -7.93 -17.23
N GLY A 217 10.90 -6.83 -17.14
CA GLY A 217 11.30 -5.68 -16.34
C GLY A 217 11.34 -5.96 -14.84
N VAL A 218 10.40 -6.75 -14.32
CA VAL A 218 10.39 -7.20 -12.92
C VAL A 218 11.53 -8.19 -12.68
N TYR A 219 11.70 -9.20 -13.53
CA TYR A 219 12.78 -10.19 -13.42
C TYR A 219 14.15 -9.52 -13.40
N ALA A 220 14.41 -8.61 -14.35
CA ALA A 220 15.65 -7.87 -14.44
C ALA A 220 15.91 -7.01 -13.19
N GLN A 221 14.86 -6.38 -12.63
CA GLN A 221 15.01 -5.62 -11.38
C GLN A 221 15.37 -6.54 -10.20
N LEU A 222 14.73 -7.71 -10.09
CA LEU A 222 15.03 -8.66 -9.03
C LEU A 222 16.44 -9.27 -9.14
N TYR A 223 16.95 -9.42 -10.36
CA TYR A 223 18.35 -9.77 -10.60
C TYR A 223 19.29 -8.65 -10.13
N VAL A 224 19.02 -7.39 -10.51
CA VAL A 224 19.80 -6.22 -10.08
C VAL A 224 19.79 -6.08 -8.56
N ASP A 225 18.64 -6.29 -7.92
CA ASP A 225 18.51 -6.30 -6.46
C ASP A 225 19.18 -7.50 -5.76
N GLY A 226 19.79 -8.42 -6.52
CA GLY A 226 20.47 -9.62 -5.99
C GLY A 226 19.53 -10.68 -5.43
N LYS A 227 18.22 -10.62 -5.73
CA LYS A 227 17.22 -11.60 -5.29
C LYS A 227 17.16 -12.82 -6.21
N ILE A 228 17.40 -12.61 -7.50
CA ILE A 228 17.58 -13.67 -8.49
C ILE A 228 19.08 -13.80 -8.75
N ASP A 229 19.64 -14.98 -8.47
CA ASP A 229 21.08 -15.24 -8.56
C ASP A 229 21.49 -15.92 -9.89
N ARG A 230 20.67 -15.74 -10.93
CA ARG A 230 20.85 -16.35 -12.24
C ARG A 230 21.28 -15.32 -13.29
N ASP A 231 22.45 -15.55 -13.86
CA ASP A 231 23.04 -14.67 -14.87
C ASP A 231 22.54 -15.02 -16.28
N ASP A 232 21.26 -14.81 -16.53
CA ASP A 232 20.59 -15.09 -17.80
C ASP A 232 19.72 -13.93 -18.33
N VAL A 233 19.80 -12.76 -17.69
CA VAL A 233 19.09 -11.55 -18.10
C VAL A 233 19.82 -10.87 -19.26
N PRO A 234 19.14 -10.57 -20.39
CA PRO A 234 19.76 -9.83 -21.49
C PRO A 234 20.23 -8.42 -21.07
N GLU A 235 21.39 -7.99 -21.55
CA GLU A 235 22.01 -6.69 -21.20
C GLU A 235 21.08 -5.49 -21.43
N GLU A 236 20.24 -5.54 -22.46
CA GLU A 236 19.27 -4.48 -22.78
C GLU A 236 18.24 -4.24 -21.66
N TYR A 237 17.90 -5.29 -20.89
CA TYR A 237 17.01 -5.17 -19.75
C TYR A 237 17.75 -4.71 -18.49
N LEU A 238 19.08 -4.81 -18.44
CA LEU A 238 19.90 -4.34 -17.31
C LEU A 238 20.32 -2.88 -17.46
N ALA A 239 20.38 -2.36 -18.69
CA ALA A 239 20.85 -1.02 -18.98
C ALA A 239 20.03 0.05 -18.22
N GLY A 240 20.74 0.88 -17.44
CA GLY A 240 20.15 1.99 -16.68
C GLY A 240 19.30 1.56 -15.48
N ARG A 241 19.41 0.30 -15.04
CA ARG A 241 18.83 -0.14 -13.78
C ARG A 241 19.80 0.10 -12.63
N HIS A 242 19.20 0.36 -11.49
CA HIS A 242 19.87 0.60 -10.22
C HIS A 242 19.32 -0.36 -9.18
N VAL A 243 20.14 -0.75 -8.20
CA VAL A 243 19.68 -1.49 -7.01
C VAL A 243 18.59 -0.69 -6.31
N SER A 244 17.41 -1.30 -6.13
CA SER A 244 16.23 -0.62 -5.58
C SER A 244 16.45 -0.11 -4.16
N THR A 245 17.22 -0.82 -3.36
CA THR A 245 17.48 -0.45 -1.96
C THR A 245 18.88 -0.86 -1.52
N LEU A 246 19.63 0.09 -1.01
CA LEU A 246 20.94 -0.09 -0.38
C LEU A 246 20.73 -0.15 1.13
N HIS A 247 21.06 -1.29 1.74
CA HIS A 247 20.82 -1.54 3.16
C HIS A 247 22.03 -1.21 4.05
N THR A 248 23.19 -0.90 3.45
CA THR A 248 24.38 -0.50 4.19
C THR A 248 24.66 0.97 3.97
N ILE A 249 24.71 1.72 5.06
CA ILE A 249 25.10 3.12 5.06
C ILE A 249 26.43 3.24 5.79
N ARG A 250 27.44 3.83 5.14
CA ARG A 250 28.71 4.16 5.77
C ARG A 250 28.85 5.67 5.90
N LEU A 251 29.45 6.11 7.00
CA LEU A 251 29.84 7.49 7.24
C LEU A 251 31.30 7.54 7.71
N ASN A 252 32.14 8.29 7.01
CA ASN A 252 33.58 8.39 7.25
C ASN A 252 34.24 7.00 7.36
N GLY A 253 33.94 6.12 6.39
CA GLY A 253 34.41 4.73 6.32
C GLY A 253 33.86 3.77 7.39
N ARG A 254 32.88 4.16 8.21
CA ARG A 254 32.27 3.29 9.25
C ARG A 254 30.81 3.05 8.98
N GLU A 255 30.35 1.81 9.15
CA GLU A 255 28.91 1.52 9.07
C GLU A 255 28.13 2.30 10.14
N MET A 256 27.04 2.94 9.73
CA MET A 256 26.10 3.59 10.63
C MET A 256 25.29 2.53 11.36
N LEU A 257 25.39 2.55 12.68
CA LEU A 257 24.54 1.77 13.57
C LEU A 257 23.68 2.77 14.34
N TYR A 258 22.37 2.60 14.34
CA TYR A 258 21.46 3.49 15.06
C TYR A 258 21.13 2.90 16.43
N ASP A 259 21.11 3.74 17.46
CA ASP A 259 20.77 3.32 18.83
C ASP A 259 19.30 3.62 19.15
N SER A 260 18.46 2.58 19.12
CA SER A 260 17.03 2.71 19.37
C SER A 260 16.65 2.87 20.86
N ASN A 261 17.61 2.70 21.79
CA ASN A 261 17.34 2.72 23.23
C ASN A 261 17.68 4.05 23.90
N ASP A 262 18.48 4.91 23.26
CA ASP A 262 18.86 6.21 23.79
C ASP A 262 17.86 7.30 23.38
N ASN A 263 16.66 7.28 23.97
CA ASN A 263 15.65 8.33 23.76
C ASN A 263 15.65 9.36 24.91
N PRO A 264 16.14 10.60 24.70
CA PRO A 264 16.12 11.66 25.70
C PRO A 264 14.80 12.47 25.70
N TYR A 265 13.89 12.21 24.76
CA TYR A 265 12.70 13.04 24.49
C TYR A 265 11.37 12.32 24.74
N GLY A 266 11.39 11.07 25.20
CA GLY A 266 10.16 10.33 25.49
C GLY A 266 10.42 9.01 26.21
N PRO A 267 9.36 8.42 26.80
CA PRO A 267 9.45 7.14 27.50
C PRO A 267 9.40 5.91 26.56
N TYR A 268 9.02 6.11 25.29
CA TYR A 268 8.99 5.05 24.26
C TYR A 268 10.33 4.94 23.55
N GLY A 269 10.66 3.76 23.01
CA GLY A 269 11.88 3.56 22.22
C GLY A 269 11.88 4.34 20.90
N LEU A 270 13.05 4.50 20.28
CA LEU A 270 13.14 5.07 18.92
C LEU A 270 12.90 3.99 17.87
N THR A 271 12.47 4.41 16.67
CA THR A 271 12.30 3.55 15.48
C THR A 271 13.36 3.83 14.43
N THR A 272 14.51 4.39 14.83
CA THR A 272 15.52 4.90 13.90
C THR A 272 16.07 3.83 12.96
N ASP A 273 16.25 2.62 13.48
CA ASP A 273 16.80 1.43 12.79
C ASP A 273 15.98 1.02 11.57
N ASP A 274 14.67 1.26 11.58
CA ASP A 274 13.80 1.03 10.43
C ASP A 274 14.21 1.88 9.21
N TYR A 275 14.88 3.02 9.42
CA TYR A 275 15.26 4.00 8.38
C TYR A 275 16.73 3.91 7.96
N ARG A 276 17.40 2.80 8.25
CA ARG A 276 18.80 2.56 7.84
C ARG A 276 18.85 1.96 6.43
N TYR A 277 18.38 2.71 5.46
CA TYR A 277 18.45 2.36 4.05
C TYR A 277 18.48 3.60 3.17
N CYS A 278 18.80 3.37 1.91
CA CYS A 278 18.69 4.33 0.82
C CYS A 278 17.96 3.62 -0.32
N TRP A 279 16.99 4.27 -0.98
CA TRP A 279 16.24 3.65 -2.08
C TRP A 279 16.43 4.43 -3.37
N TYR A 280 16.34 3.76 -4.52
CA TYR A 280 16.37 4.41 -5.81
C TYR A 280 14.96 4.85 -6.22
N SER A 281 14.75 6.15 -6.42
CA SER A 281 13.53 6.68 -7.04
C SER A 281 13.72 6.79 -8.54
N LYS A 282 12.97 5.98 -9.29
CA LYS A 282 12.96 6.04 -10.76
C LYS A 282 12.35 7.34 -11.29
N GLU A 283 11.41 7.93 -10.56
CA GLU A 283 10.77 9.19 -10.95
C GLU A 283 11.73 10.38 -10.86
N LEU A 284 12.52 10.42 -9.78
CA LEU A 284 13.50 11.48 -9.53
C LEU A 284 14.89 11.17 -10.12
N ASP A 285 15.07 9.98 -10.67
CA ASP A 285 16.34 9.47 -11.21
C ASP A 285 17.50 9.63 -10.22
N SER A 286 17.23 9.30 -8.95
CA SER A 286 18.15 9.56 -7.84
C SER A 286 17.97 8.53 -6.72
N TYR A 287 19.06 8.29 -6.02
CA TYR A 287 19.01 7.69 -4.69
C TYR A 287 18.41 8.68 -3.68
N MET A 288 17.61 8.15 -2.76
CA MET A 288 16.81 8.89 -1.80
C MET A 288 17.12 8.43 -0.38
N MET A 289 16.97 9.34 0.57
CA MET A 289 17.20 9.15 2.00
C MET A 289 15.99 9.61 2.79
N VAL A 290 15.69 8.94 3.90
CA VAL A 290 14.64 9.40 4.82
C VAL A 290 15.24 10.37 5.84
N ILE A 291 14.52 11.45 6.12
CA ILE A 291 14.78 12.35 7.25
C ILE A 291 13.55 12.41 8.17
N ASP A 292 13.80 12.57 9.46
CA ASP A 292 12.74 12.87 10.42
C ASP A 292 12.42 14.38 10.42
N ILE A 293 11.19 14.73 10.80
CA ILE A 293 10.77 16.14 10.93
C ILE A 293 11.02 16.74 12.32
N GLY A 294 11.82 16.07 13.16
CA GLY A 294 12.04 16.48 14.55
C GLY A 294 10.84 16.19 15.46
N LEU A 295 9.95 15.27 15.05
CA LEU A 295 8.82 14.83 15.85
C LEU A 295 9.33 14.26 17.18
N ILE A 296 8.91 14.88 18.29
CA ILE A 296 9.12 14.36 19.64
C ILE A 296 7.79 14.38 20.40
N THR A 297 7.47 13.31 21.09
CA THR A 297 6.20 13.16 21.81
C THR A 297 6.29 12.08 22.88
N ASP A 298 5.57 12.25 23.97
CA ASP A 298 5.55 11.27 25.07
C ASP A 298 4.64 10.07 24.80
N ASN A 299 3.93 10.02 23.67
CA ASN A 299 2.83 9.08 23.42
C ASN A 299 3.13 7.98 22.38
N MET A 300 4.26 8.03 21.68
CA MET A 300 4.62 7.06 20.65
C MET A 300 6.13 7.01 20.43
N SER A 301 6.59 6.00 19.70
CA SER A 301 7.96 5.91 19.17
C SER A 301 8.16 6.83 17.96
N PHE A 302 9.39 7.29 17.75
CA PHE A 302 9.76 8.19 16.64
C PHE A 302 11.25 8.00 16.27
N PRO A 303 11.70 8.40 15.05
CA PRO A 303 12.95 7.89 14.51
C PRO A 303 14.20 8.75 14.79
N LEU A 304 14.15 10.07 14.99
CA LEU A 304 15.36 10.91 15.24
C LEU A 304 16.57 10.59 14.31
N ILE A 305 16.35 10.45 13.01
CA ILE A 305 17.37 10.08 12.02
C ILE A 305 18.51 11.10 11.99
N ILE A 306 18.19 12.40 11.89
CA ILE A 306 19.16 13.49 11.79
C ILE A 306 20.13 13.48 12.98
N ARG A 307 19.62 13.18 14.18
CA ARG A 307 20.42 13.11 15.42
C ARG A 307 21.54 12.08 15.32
N GLU A 308 21.28 10.92 14.74
CA GLU A 308 22.27 9.84 14.67
C GLU A 308 23.45 10.24 13.76
N TYR A 309 23.19 10.89 12.63
CA TYR A 309 24.24 11.45 11.78
C TYR A 309 25.03 12.55 12.49
N VAL A 310 24.35 13.49 13.14
CA VAL A 310 25.00 14.58 13.89
C VAL A 310 25.94 14.02 14.96
N ARG A 311 25.49 13.00 15.71
CA ARG A 311 26.30 12.36 16.75
C ARG A 311 27.52 11.63 16.18
N ALA A 312 27.33 10.88 15.10
CA ALA A 312 28.42 10.19 14.43
C ALA A 312 29.47 11.17 13.88
N LEU A 313 29.06 12.37 13.49
CA LEU A 313 29.92 13.48 13.07
C LEU A 313 30.54 14.28 14.24
N GLY A 314 30.29 13.89 15.49
CA GLY A 314 30.81 14.57 16.69
C GLY A 314 30.11 15.89 17.01
N GLY A 315 28.90 16.10 16.49
CA GLY A 315 28.08 17.28 16.72
C GLY A 315 27.15 17.18 17.92
N SER A 316 26.29 18.19 18.05
CA SER A 316 25.22 18.26 19.05
C SER A 316 23.87 18.49 18.38
N TYR A 317 22.83 17.82 18.88
CA TYR A 317 21.46 17.89 18.37
C TYR A 317 20.50 18.22 19.50
N GLU A 318 19.56 19.12 19.26
CA GLU A 318 18.46 19.45 20.16
C GLU A 318 17.14 19.47 19.38
N ALA A 319 16.08 18.93 19.98
CA ALA A 319 14.72 19.00 19.47
C ALA A 319 13.78 19.62 20.50
N SER A 320 12.74 20.27 20.00
CA SER A 320 11.66 20.87 20.79
C SER A 320 10.36 20.80 20.01
N ALA A 321 9.23 20.70 20.72
CA ALA A 321 7.90 20.68 20.13
C ALA A 321 7.01 21.69 20.85
N ARG A 322 6.15 22.37 20.07
CA ARG A 322 5.11 23.26 20.58
C ARG A 322 3.88 23.16 19.69
N GLU A 323 2.81 22.61 20.25
CA GLU A 323 1.55 22.36 19.50
C GLU A 323 1.83 21.48 18.28
N SER A 324 1.43 21.87 17.07
CA SER A 324 1.69 21.18 15.81
C SER A 324 3.04 21.53 15.17
N VAL A 325 3.87 22.33 15.85
CA VAL A 325 5.16 22.78 15.32
C VAL A 325 6.30 22.04 16.01
N TYR A 326 7.11 21.36 15.21
CA TYR A 326 8.29 20.63 15.63
C TYR A 326 9.52 21.38 15.15
N SER A 327 10.56 21.45 15.99
CA SER A 327 11.77 22.18 15.66
C SER A 327 12.98 21.44 16.17
N SER A 328 14.01 21.34 15.33
CA SER A 328 15.30 20.81 15.74
C SER A 328 16.43 21.75 15.33
N THR A 329 17.54 21.66 16.04
CA THR A 329 18.74 22.43 15.77
C THR A 329 19.95 21.54 15.99
N TRP A 330 20.90 21.58 15.07
CA TRP A 330 22.14 20.83 15.23
C TRP A 330 23.36 21.64 14.84
N LYS A 331 24.49 21.27 15.43
CA LYS A 331 25.79 21.89 15.19
C LYS A 331 26.85 20.82 14.90
N ILE A 332 27.60 21.01 13.82
CA ILE A 332 28.75 20.18 13.43
C ILE A 332 29.89 21.13 13.08
N GLY A 333 31.00 21.04 13.82
CA GLY A 333 32.09 22.01 13.71
C GLY A 333 31.61 23.44 13.99
N GLU A 334 31.79 24.35 13.03
CA GLU A 334 31.33 25.75 13.14
C GLU A 334 29.94 25.99 12.53
N ASN A 335 29.42 25.03 11.76
CA ASN A 335 28.14 25.17 11.07
C ASN A 335 26.98 24.79 11.98
N THR A 336 25.88 25.55 11.86
CA THR A 336 24.64 25.31 12.60
C THR A 336 23.49 25.19 11.61
N TRP A 337 22.63 24.22 11.84
CA TRP A 337 21.41 24.03 11.08
C TRP A 337 20.21 24.11 12.00
N SER A 338 19.08 24.55 11.46
CA SER A 338 17.80 24.53 12.14
C SER A 338 16.71 24.04 11.19
N MET A 339 15.86 23.15 11.68
CA MET A 339 14.69 22.66 10.97
C MET A 339 13.44 23.05 11.74
N LYS A 340 12.40 23.41 11.01
CA LYS A 340 11.06 23.64 11.53
C LYS A 340 10.05 22.94 10.63
N ALA A 341 9.17 22.15 11.24
CA ALA A 341 8.11 21.44 10.56
C ALA A 341 6.75 21.74 11.20
N GLU A 342 5.72 21.86 10.38
CA GLU A 342 4.32 21.90 10.81
C GLU A 342 3.66 20.56 10.45
N TYR A 343 3.18 19.86 11.47
CA TYR A 343 2.61 18.53 11.34
C TYR A 343 1.37 18.38 12.24
N ASP A 344 0.23 18.11 11.61
CA ASP A 344 -1.02 17.71 12.27
C ASP A 344 -1.82 16.79 11.35
N ASP A 345 -2.84 16.10 11.92
CA ASP A 345 -3.71 15.18 11.17
C ASP A 345 -2.96 14.19 10.27
N ASN A 346 -1.81 13.71 10.76
CA ASN A 346 -0.89 12.80 10.05
C ASN A 346 -0.37 13.33 8.71
N THR A 347 -0.22 14.65 8.57
CA THR A 347 0.25 15.31 7.34
C THR A 347 1.34 16.32 7.68
N ILE A 348 2.42 16.34 6.88
CA ILE A 348 3.45 17.38 6.94
C ILE A 348 2.99 18.54 6.06
N HIS A 349 2.68 19.70 6.66
CA HIS A 349 2.22 20.89 5.92
C HIS A 349 3.36 21.78 5.47
N SER A 350 4.45 21.81 6.25
CA SER A 350 5.66 22.55 5.90
C SER A 350 6.88 21.89 6.52
N LEU A 351 8.01 22.02 5.82
CA LEU A 351 9.33 21.59 6.26
C LEU A 351 10.35 22.62 5.78
N GLU A 352 10.85 23.43 6.70
CA GLU A 352 11.80 24.50 6.43
C GLU A 352 13.13 24.17 7.11
N ILE A 353 14.23 24.24 6.36
CA ILE A 353 15.58 23.98 6.88
C ILE A 353 16.48 25.16 6.54
N GLU A 354 17.27 25.61 7.51
CA GLU A 354 18.27 26.65 7.35
C GLU A 354 19.64 26.13 7.76
N LYS A 355 20.68 26.62 7.08
CA LYS A 355 22.08 26.46 7.47
C LYS A 355 22.70 27.83 7.68
N ASN A 356 23.27 28.07 8.86
CA ASN A 356 23.88 29.34 9.24
C ASN A 356 22.94 30.54 9.01
N ARG A 357 21.62 30.35 9.19
CA ARG A 357 20.54 31.32 8.95
C ARG A 357 20.27 31.66 7.48
N GLU A 358 20.80 30.85 6.56
CA GLU A 358 20.44 30.90 5.15
C GLU A 358 19.54 29.70 4.83
N PRO A 359 18.41 29.90 4.14
CA PRO A 359 17.54 28.79 3.73
C PRO A 359 18.30 27.75 2.91
N LEU A 360 18.07 26.48 3.23
CA LEU A 360 18.43 25.35 2.39
C LEU A 360 17.19 24.95 1.60
N GLU A 361 17.24 25.15 0.29
CA GLU A 361 16.20 24.67 -0.63
C GLU A 361 16.36 23.16 -0.79
N LEU A 362 15.39 22.40 -0.29
CA LEU A 362 15.38 20.93 -0.35
C LEU A 362 14.06 20.49 -0.97
N SER A 363 14.12 19.58 -1.93
CA SER A 363 12.91 18.93 -2.43
C SER A 363 12.63 17.70 -1.57
N TRP A 364 11.40 17.58 -1.10
CA TRP A 364 10.99 16.45 -0.26
C TRP A 364 9.65 15.88 -0.71
N ILE A 365 9.47 14.59 -0.42
CA ILE A 365 8.27 13.81 -0.68
C ILE A 365 7.81 13.13 0.61
N THR A 366 6.55 12.70 0.65
CA THR A 366 5.92 12.04 1.80
C THR A 366 5.65 10.56 1.53
N SER A 367 5.14 9.86 2.56
CA SER A 367 4.64 8.49 2.42
C SER A 367 3.46 8.34 1.46
N ASP A 368 2.74 9.43 1.16
CA ASP A 368 1.65 9.42 0.18
C ASP A 368 2.18 9.47 -1.25
N ASP A 369 3.38 10.04 -1.45
CA ASP A 369 4.05 10.13 -2.74
C ASP A 369 4.87 8.85 -3.03
N ASP A 370 5.58 8.33 -2.03
CA ASP A 370 6.38 7.11 -2.13
C ASP A 370 6.31 6.31 -0.81
N ILE A 371 5.82 5.08 -0.90
CA ILE A 371 5.68 4.17 0.24
C ILE A 371 7.01 3.91 0.96
N GLN A 372 8.14 4.09 0.28
CA GLN A 372 9.48 3.92 0.84
C GLN A 372 9.85 5.01 1.85
N VAL A 373 9.05 6.06 2.03
CA VAL A 373 9.20 7.00 3.18
C VAL A 373 8.71 6.35 4.50
N ALA A 374 7.86 5.33 4.40
CA ALA A 374 7.35 4.46 5.47
C ALA A 374 6.48 5.10 6.56
N ALA A 375 6.65 6.38 6.90
CA ALA A 375 5.86 7.04 7.93
C ALA A 375 5.43 8.46 7.55
N THR A 376 4.24 8.84 8.00
CA THR A 376 3.62 10.15 7.73
C THR A 376 4.35 11.33 8.39
N PHE A 377 5.20 11.05 9.38
CA PHE A 377 6.02 12.03 10.10
C PHE A 377 7.50 11.99 9.67
N CYS A 378 7.79 11.38 8.53
CA CYS A 378 9.09 11.39 7.88
C CYS A 378 8.97 12.01 6.48
N ALA A 379 10.10 12.45 5.93
CA ALA A 379 10.16 12.94 4.57
C ALA A 379 11.28 12.23 3.80
N GLY A 380 11.06 11.95 2.52
CA GLY A 380 12.08 11.48 1.60
C GLY A 380 12.75 12.64 0.90
N VAL A 381 14.07 12.65 0.83
CA VAL A 381 14.88 13.66 0.12
C VAL A 381 15.89 13.00 -0.78
N THR A 382 16.36 13.70 -1.82
CA THR A 382 17.47 13.20 -2.65
C THR A 382 18.73 13.04 -1.81
N VAL A 383 19.62 12.13 -2.20
CA VAL A 383 20.90 11.92 -1.52
C VAL A 383 21.76 13.19 -1.53
N GLU A 384 21.67 14.01 -2.58
CA GLU A 384 22.32 15.33 -2.67
C GLU A 384 21.78 16.31 -1.61
N ASP A 385 20.46 16.40 -1.49
CA ASP A 385 19.79 17.24 -0.49
C ASP A 385 20.11 16.75 0.92
N PHE A 386 20.11 15.44 1.14
CA PHE A 386 20.54 14.82 2.39
C PHE A 386 21.98 15.20 2.75
N CYS A 387 22.90 15.16 1.79
CA CYS A 387 24.29 15.57 1.99
C CYS A 387 24.42 17.04 2.44
N SER A 388 23.53 17.92 2.00
CA SER A 388 23.54 19.34 2.35
C SER A 388 23.19 19.61 3.83
N LEU A 389 22.46 18.69 4.48
CA LEU A 389 22.11 18.77 5.90
C LEU A 389 23.32 18.60 6.84
N PHE A 390 24.42 18.07 6.31
CA PHE A 390 25.57 17.64 7.12
C PHE A 390 26.94 18.04 6.54
N ASP A 391 26.97 18.74 5.41
CA ASP A 391 28.19 19.02 4.62
C ASP A 391 28.95 17.76 4.19
N LEU A 392 28.20 16.80 3.64
CA LEU A 392 28.73 15.53 3.16
C LEU A 392 28.86 15.51 1.64
N THR A 393 29.66 14.58 1.15
CA THR A 393 29.63 14.03 -0.21
C THR A 393 29.31 12.55 -0.12
N TYR A 394 28.90 11.95 -1.23
CA TYR A 394 28.54 10.54 -1.24
C TYR A 394 29.15 9.79 -2.43
N THR A 395 29.27 8.48 -2.26
CA THR A 395 29.56 7.51 -3.32
C THR A 395 28.65 6.29 -3.14
N VAL A 396 28.09 5.80 -4.24
CA VAL A 396 27.28 4.59 -4.26
C VAL A 396 28.11 3.41 -4.77
N ASN A 397 28.01 2.27 -4.08
CA ASN A 397 28.50 0.98 -4.53
C ASN A 397 27.33 -0.01 -4.51
N GLU A 398 26.71 -0.19 -5.67
CA GLU A 398 25.54 -1.06 -5.83
C GLU A 398 25.88 -2.55 -5.65
N GLU A 399 27.07 -2.98 -6.07
CA GLU A 399 27.53 -4.37 -5.89
C GLU A 399 27.65 -4.74 -4.40
N GLU A 400 28.07 -3.79 -3.55
CA GLU A 400 28.11 -3.95 -2.09
C GLU A 400 26.79 -3.58 -1.40
N GLY A 401 25.76 -3.17 -2.13
CA GLY A 401 24.51 -2.66 -1.56
C GLY A 401 24.72 -1.49 -0.58
N THR A 402 25.73 -0.65 -0.86
CA THR A 402 26.27 0.33 0.08
C THR A 402 26.24 1.75 -0.48
N ILE A 403 25.77 2.69 0.33
CA ILE A 403 26.02 4.12 0.16
C ILE A 403 27.03 4.59 1.21
N SER A 404 28.05 5.33 0.80
CA SER A 404 29.09 5.89 1.68
C SER A 404 29.07 7.41 1.64
N PHE A 405 29.09 8.03 2.82
CA PHE A 405 29.16 9.46 3.02
C PHE A 405 30.49 9.88 3.64
N GLU A 406 31.04 11.00 3.20
CA GLU A 406 32.30 11.57 3.69
C GLU A 406 32.16 13.09 3.87
N GLN A 407 32.76 13.64 4.94
CA GLN A 407 32.78 15.09 5.16
C GLN A 407 33.56 15.81 4.05
N LYS A 408 33.03 16.97 3.63
CA LYS A 408 33.66 17.86 2.62
C LYS A 408 34.98 18.49 3.07
#